data_AF-A0A9J6DLA2-F1
#
_entry.id   AF-A0A9J6DLA2-F1
#
_cell.length_a   1.000
_cell.length_b   1.000
_cell.length_c   1.000
_cell.angle_alpha   90.00
_cell.angle_beta   90.00
_cell.angle_gamma   90.00
#
_symmetry.space_group_name_H-M   'P 1'
#
loop_
_entity.id
_entity.type
_entity.pdbx_description
1 polymer ?
#
loop_
_entity_poly.entity_id
_entity_poly.type
_entity_poly.pdbx_seq_one_letter_code
_entity_poly.pdbx_strand_id
1 'polypeptide(L)'
;MLTRDVKNAFARGLSLTPRQPYKETKYGLAPASSPLSYQQALLPHGHSAQLSGIEPVSLALTQQVPTPDLFKDVEPWLLAAHPTKYEILEKVRTTLESSLALGRDTRQQSHSTTWQQERALRLTASNFGVALARQQWFIKSLQAITASRDISRSAPIRYGISNEPMAAKRYEEVLHNMGHDVIVSHCGLLVNPSFPWLRVSPDRLVYDPTEGSYKVLEIGVLVWGARKKRHQKLI
;
A
#
# COMPACT_ATOMS: atom_id res chain seq x y z
N MET A 1 27.14 -19.69 47.86
CA MET A 1 26.42 -18.51 48.37
C MET A 1 26.59 -17.38 47.36
N LEU A 2 25.50 -16.72 47.02
CA LEU A 2 25.18 -16.15 45.70
C LEU A 2 26.08 -15.01 45.17
N THR A 3 26.24 -15.05 43.85
CA THR A 3 26.94 -14.16 42.91
C THR A 3 26.26 -12.80 42.75
N ARG A 4 27.06 -11.72 42.71
CA ARG A 4 26.63 -10.33 42.48
C ARG A 4 26.21 -10.07 41.02
N ASP A 5 25.11 -9.36 40.89
CA ASP A 5 24.36 -8.97 39.69
C ASP A 5 25.16 -8.32 38.56
N VAL A 6 25.05 -8.90 37.36
CA VAL A 6 25.55 -8.36 36.08
C VAL A 6 24.40 -7.72 35.26
N LYS A 7 23.22 -7.51 35.85
CA LYS A 7 22.05 -7.02 35.11
C LYS A 7 21.96 -5.49 35.14
N ASN A 8 21.79 -4.91 33.95
CA ASN A 8 21.40 -3.53 33.64
C ASN A 8 22.49 -2.50 33.36
N ALA A 9 23.39 -2.82 32.41
CA ALA A 9 24.08 -1.80 31.62
C ALA A 9 23.10 -0.93 30.79
N PHE A 10 21.96 -1.51 30.37
CA PHE A 10 20.93 -0.83 29.58
C PHE A 10 20.21 0.29 30.36
N ALA A 11 19.84 0.03 31.62
CA ALA A 11 19.18 1.03 32.47
C ALA A 11 20.06 2.26 32.72
N ARG A 12 21.40 2.08 32.80
CA ARG A 12 22.34 3.20 32.90
C ARG A 12 22.41 4.05 31.64
N GLY A 13 22.07 3.50 30.48
CA GLY A 13 22.02 4.21 29.20
C GLY A 13 20.81 5.15 29.06
N LEU A 14 19.71 4.83 29.76
CA LEU A 14 18.48 5.63 29.81
C LEU A 14 18.57 6.81 30.79
N SER A 15 19.46 6.74 31.78
CA SER A 15 19.80 7.90 32.61
C SER A 15 20.49 8.94 31.74
N LEU A 16 19.79 10.04 31.46
CA LEU A 16 20.28 11.22 30.74
C LEU A 16 21.55 11.75 31.41
N THR A 17 22.70 11.24 30.97
CA THR A 17 24.01 11.70 31.43
C THR A 17 24.44 12.86 30.54
N PRO A 18 25.04 13.94 31.09
CA PRO A 18 25.21 15.23 30.38
C PRO A 18 26.18 15.23 29.18
N ARG A 19 26.58 14.07 28.65
CA ARG A 19 27.60 13.92 27.61
C ARG A 19 27.26 12.90 26.52
N GLN A 20 25.99 12.49 26.39
CA GLN A 20 25.63 11.54 25.33
C GLN A 20 25.60 12.21 23.95
N PRO A 21 26.16 11.58 22.91
CA PRO A 21 26.09 12.09 21.55
C PRO A 21 24.63 12.10 21.06
N TYR A 22 24.26 13.10 20.26
CA TYR A 22 22.94 13.22 19.66
C TYR A 22 22.98 12.77 18.19
N LYS A 23 21.87 12.20 17.72
CA LYS A 23 21.64 11.83 16.32
C LYS A 23 20.48 12.64 15.76
N GLU A 24 20.62 13.05 14.50
CA GLU A 24 19.57 13.72 13.78
C GLU A 24 18.52 12.71 13.30
N THR A 25 17.24 12.99 13.58
CA THR A 25 16.11 12.14 13.21
C THR A 25 15.04 12.96 12.50
N LYS A 26 14.06 12.30 11.88
CA LYS A 26 12.90 12.98 11.26
C LYS A 26 12.04 13.81 12.24
N TYR A 27 12.23 13.61 13.55
CA TYR A 27 11.56 14.35 14.61
C TYR A 27 12.48 15.34 15.35
N GLY A 28 13.69 15.57 14.83
CA GLY A 28 14.71 16.42 15.43
C GLY A 28 15.87 15.65 16.06
N LEU A 29 16.71 16.35 16.83
CA LEU A 29 17.87 15.75 17.50
C LEU A 29 17.43 14.86 18.66
N ALA A 30 17.76 13.57 18.59
CA ALA A 30 17.49 12.61 19.64
C ALA A 30 18.81 12.11 20.27
N PRO A 31 18.88 11.90 21.60
CA PRO A 31 20.04 11.27 22.23
C PRO A 31 20.31 9.90 21.59
N ALA A 32 21.55 9.57 21.25
CA ALA A 32 21.90 8.35 20.50
C ALA A 32 21.59 7.02 21.24
N SER A 33 21.28 7.10 22.53
CA SER A 33 20.84 6.01 23.41
C SER A 33 19.31 5.87 23.48
N SER A 34 18.57 6.87 23.00
CA SER A 34 17.12 6.88 23.03
C SER A 34 16.54 5.96 21.97
N PRO A 35 15.43 5.24 22.23
CA PRO A 35 14.68 4.52 21.21
C PRO A 35 14.33 5.40 20.00
N LEU A 36 14.12 6.71 20.21
CA LEU A 36 13.82 7.68 19.16
C LEU A 36 14.98 7.91 18.17
N SER A 37 16.23 7.66 18.60
CA SER A 37 17.41 7.79 17.74
C SER A 37 17.64 6.60 16.81
N TYR A 38 16.93 5.51 17.05
CA TYR A 38 16.94 4.33 16.19
C TYR A 38 15.73 4.41 15.26
N GLN A 39 15.98 4.79 14.01
CA GLN A 39 14.97 4.62 12.97
C GLN A 39 14.86 3.13 12.67
N GLN A 40 13.76 2.52 13.09
CA GLN A 40 13.46 1.15 12.72
C GLN A 40 13.26 1.10 11.21
N ALA A 41 14.14 0.41 10.49
CA ALA A 41 13.90 0.08 9.10
C ALA A 41 12.55 -0.63 9.02
N LEU A 42 11.73 -0.28 8.03
CA LEU A 42 10.48 -1.00 7.75
C LEU A 42 10.86 -2.47 7.51
N LEU A 43 10.58 -3.32 8.49
CA LEU A 43 10.95 -4.73 8.41
C LEU A 43 10.20 -5.39 7.24
N PRO A 44 10.83 -6.36 6.54
CA PRO A 44 10.13 -7.22 5.62
C PRO A 44 8.95 -7.93 6.33
N HIS A 45 7.91 -8.28 5.56
CA HIS A 45 6.75 -9.00 6.09
C HIS A 45 7.19 -10.38 6.63
N GLY A 46 6.64 -10.79 7.79
CA GLY A 46 6.95 -12.05 8.46
C GLY A 46 7.88 -11.94 9.68
N HIS A 47 8.38 -10.74 10.00
CA HIS A 47 9.18 -10.49 11.19
C HIS A 47 8.41 -9.66 12.22
N SER A 48 8.25 -10.18 13.43
CA SER A 48 7.74 -9.44 14.59
C SER A 48 8.90 -9.08 15.52
N ALA A 49 9.06 -7.80 15.85
CA ALA A 49 9.94 -7.39 16.94
C ALA A 49 9.19 -7.57 18.27
N GLN A 50 9.61 -8.53 19.09
CA GLN A 50 9.14 -8.63 20.47
C GLN A 50 10.02 -7.75 21.37
N LEU A 51 9.41 -6.76 22.01
CA LEU A 51 10.01 -6.01 23.11
C LEU A 51 9.61 -6.71 24.40
N SER A 52 10.52 -7.43 25.04
CA SER A 52 10.25 -8.10 26.32
C SER A 52 10.58 -7.18 27.50
N GLY A 53 9.71 -7.16 28.52
CA GLY A 53 9.94 -6.43 29.77
C GLY A 53 9.52 -4.96 29.80
N ILE A 54 8.81 -4.49 28.78
CA ILE A 54 8.12 -3.19 28.80
C ILE A 54 6.63 -3.50 28.69
N GLU A 55 5.86 -3.21 29.74
CA GLU A 55 4.41 -3.05 29.62
C GLU A 55 4.19 -1.79 28.77
N PRO A 56 3.71 -1.89 27.52
CA PRO A 56 3.45 -0.69 26.74
C PRO A 56 2.28 0.03 27.39
N VAL A 57 2.57 1.08 28.16
CA VAL A 57 1.58 2.11 28.49
C VAL A 57 1.32 2.83 27.16
N SER A 58 0.44 2.23 26.36
CA SER A 58 -0.01 2.79 25.10
C SER A 58 -0.95 3.94 25.44
N LEU A 59 -0.38 5.11 25.79
CA LEU A 59 -1.05 6.39 25.60
C LEU A 59 -1.02 6.74 24.10
N ALA A 60 -1.42 5.80 23.26
CA ALA A 60 -1.74 6.10 21.89
C ALA A 60 -3.22 6.47 21.89
N LEU A 61 -3.50 7.76 21.72
CA LEU A 61 -4.68 8.23 20.99
C LEU A 61 -4.59 7.73 19.53
N THR A 62 -4.35 6.43 19.31
CA THR A 62 -4.61 5.80 18.03
C THR A 62 -6.12 5.80 17.92
N GLN A 63 -6.66 6.75 17.16
CA GLN A 63 -7.94 6.53 16.49
C GLN A 63 -7.85 5.12 15.88
N GLN A 64 -8.60 4.19 16.47
CA GLN A 64 -8.70 2.85 15.94
C GLN A 64 -9.40 2.97 14.60
N VAL A 65 -8.61 3.06 13.53
CA VAL A 65 -9.14 2.93 12.18
C VAL A 65 -9.78 1.55 12.11
N PRO A 66 -11.09 1.45 11.81
CA PRO A 66 -11.71 0.16 11.63
C PRO A 66 -10.96 -0.69 10.60
N THR A 67 -11.21 -1.99 10.58
CA THR A 67 -10.78 -2.76 9.41
C THR A 67 -11.86 -2.60 8.35
N PRO A 68 -11.53 -2.16 7.12
CA PRO A 68 -12.54 -2.02 6.08
C PRO A 68 -13.14 -3.39 5.78
N ASP A 69 -14.47 -3.46 5.77
CA ASP A 69 -15.25 -4.68 5.55
C ASP A 69 -15.37 -4.97 4.04
N LEU A 70 -14.21 -5.19 3.40
CA LEU A 70 -14.12 -5.37 1.95
C LEU A 70 -14.67 -6.75 1.56
N PHE A 71 -15.57 -6.76 0.58
CA PHE A 71 -16.17 -7.98 0.00
C PHE A 71 -16.97 -8.83 0.99
N LYS A 72 -17.59 -8.19 1.98
CA LYS A 72 -18.57 -8.87 2.83
C LYS A 72 -19.77 -9.36 2.03
N ASP A 73 -20.27 -10.54 2.41
CA ASP A 73 -21.43 -11.20 1.81
C ASP A 73 -21.26 -11.53 0.31
N VAL A 74 -20.01 -11.66 -0.14
CA VAL A 74 -19.67 -11.99 -1.53
C VAL A 74 -19.49 -13.50 -1.67
N GLU A 75 -20.34 -14.12 -2.47
CA GLU A 75 -20.22 -15.53 -2.82
C GLU A 75 -18.99 -15.77 -3.71
N PRO A 76 -18.05 -16.66 -3.33
CA PRO A 76 -16.89 -16.97 -4.16
C PRO A 76 -17.32 -17.47 -5.53
N TRP A 77 -16.53 -17.15 -6.55
CA TRP A 77 -16.76 -17.69 -7.89
C TRP A 77 -16.65 -19.22 -7.88
N LEU A 78 -17.79 -19.88 -8.05
CA LEU A 78 -17.88 -21.33 -8.19
C LEU A 78 -17.71 -21.68 -9.67
N LEU A 79 -16.55 -22.24 -9.97
CA LEU A 79 -16.34 -22.90 -11.24
C LEU A 79 -17.13 -24.22 -11.22
N ALA A 80 -18.04 -24.42 -12.17
CA ALA A 80 -18.79 -25.66 -12.29
C ALA A 80 -17.82 -26.86 -12.28
N ALA A 81 -18.19 -27.96 -11.62
CA ALA A 81 -17.38 -29.15 -11.35
C ALA A 81 -16.91 -29.94 -12.59
N HIS A 82 -16.91 -29.33 -13.76
CA HIS A 82 -16.24 -29.84 -14.94
C HIS A 82 -14.73 -29.61 -14.76
N PRO A 83 -13.88 -30.62 -15.03
CA PRO A 83 -12.43 -30.43 -15.00
C PRO A 83 -12.09 -29.33 -16.01
N THR A 84 -11.75 -28.17 -15.49
CA THR A 84 -11.34 -27.02 -16.29
C THR A 84 -10.09 -27.43 -17.03
N LYS A 85 -10.18 -27.49 -18.36
CA LYS A 85 -9.05 -27.75 -19.25
C LYS A 85 -7.94 -26.68 -19.12
N TYR A 86 -8.15 -25.64 -18.33
CA TYR A 86 -7.33 -24.43 -18.28
C TYR A 86 -6.82 -24.18 -16.86
N GLU A 87 -5.54 -24.51 -16.61
CA GLU A 87 -4.85 -24.27 -15.32
C GLU A 87 -4.93 -22.84 -14.82
N ILE A 88 -5.08 -21.86 -15.73
CA ILE A 88 -5.15 -20.44 -15.36
C ILE A 88 -6.39 -20.12 -14.53
N LEU A 89 -7.51 -20.83 -14.74
CA LEU A 89 -8.76 -20.58 -14.01
C LEU A 89 -8.64 -21.04 -12.55
N GLU A 90 -7.93 -22.14 -12.30
CA GLU A 90 -7.61 -22.58 -10.94
C GLU A 90 -6.68 -21.59 -10.23
N LYS A 91 -5.64 -21.10 -10.93
CA LYS A 91 -4.68 -20.11 -10.38
C LYS A 91 -5.32 -18.76 -10.08
N VAL A 92 -6.40 -18.42 -10.78
CA VAL A 92 -7.13 -17.17 -10.58
C VAL A 92 -8.07 -17.26 -9.39
N ARG A 93 -8.51 -18.44 -8.97
CA ARG A 93 -9.45 -18.58 -7.85
C ARG A 93 -8.91 -17.95 -6.57
N THR A 94 -9.78 -17.30 -5.81
CA THR A 94 -9.41 -16.62 -4.56
C THR A 94 -10.56 -16.69 -3.57
N THR A 95 -10.26 -16.93 -2.29
CA THR A 95 -11.22 -16.87 -1.18
C THR A 95 -11.24 -15.48 -0.54
N LEU A 96 -12.24 -15.19 0.30
CA LEU A 96 -12.29 -13.92 1.02
C LEU A 96 -11.01 -13.67 1.84
N GLU A 97 -10.58 -14.66 2.63
CA GLU A 97 -9.36 -14.55 3.44
C GLU A 97 -8.11 -14.30 2.59
N SER A 98 -7.98 -15.03 1.48
CA SER A 98 -6.84 -14.88 0.57
C SER A 98 -6.85 -13.52 -0.13
N SER A 99 -8.02 -13.00 -0.52
CA SER A 99 -8.15 -11.65 -1.09
C SER A 99 -7.74 -10.58 -0.09
N LEU A 100 -8.21 -10.68 1.16
CA LEU A 100 -7.86 -9.74 2.22
C LEU A 100 -6.37 -9.80 2.58
N ALA A 101 -5.78 -11.00 2.59
CA ALA A 101 -4.34 -11.18 2.77
C ALA A 101 -3.57 -10.54 1.60
N LEU A 102 -4.01 -10.80 0.37
CA LEU A 102 -3.39 -10.22 -0.82
C LEU A 102 -3.39 -8.70 -0.78
N GLY A 103 -4.51 -8.07 -0.40
CA GLY A 103 -4.59 -6.63 -0.25
C GLY A 103 -3.68 -6.05 0.82
N ARG A 104 -3.37 -6.81 1.88
CA ARG A 104 -2.42 -6.42 2.94
C ARG A 104 -0.97 -6.60 2.49
N ASP A 105 -0.63 -7.77 1.95
CA ASP A 105 0.74 -8.16 1.62
C ASP A 105 1.29 -7.41 0.41
N THR A 106 0.40 -6.87 -0.43
CA THR A 106 0.77 -6.18 -1.66
C THR A 106 0.66 -4.65 -1.57
N ARG A 107 0.57 -4.09 -0.36
CA ARG A 107 0.52 -2.62 -0.11
C ARG A 107 1.73 -1.85 -0.65
N GLN A 108 2.87 -2.52 -0.82
CA GLN A 108 4.08 -1.93 -1.42
C GLN A 108 4.03 -1.89 -2.96
N GLN A 109 2.91 -2.32 -3.55
CA GLN A 109 2.60 -2.26 -4.97
C GLN A 109 3.76 -2.72 -5.87
N SER A 110 4.33 -1.84 -6.69
CA SER A 110 5.39 -2.16 -7.66
C SER A 110 6.64 -2.78 -7.04
N HIS A 111 6.89 -2.55 -5.75
CA HIS A 111 8.02 -3.13 -5.01
C HIS A 111 7.76 -4.56 -4.50
N SER A 112 6.51 -5.05 -4.57
CA SER A 112 6.14 -6.42 -4.20
C SER A 112 6.17 -7.34 -5.41
N THR A 113 6.93 -8.43 -5.32
CA THR A 113 6.97 -9.48 -6.36
C THR A 113 5.62 -10.19 -6.49
N THR A 114 4.97 -10.47 -5.36
CA THR A 114 3.60 -11.02 -5.30
C THR A 114 2.62 -10.11 -6.04
N TRP A 115 2.71 -8.79 -5.83
CA TRP A 115 1.87 -7.83 -6.55
C TRP A 115 2.05 -8.01 -8.06
N GLN A 116 3.30 -8.03 -8.56
CA GLN A 116 3.59 -8.19 -10.00
C GLN A 116 3.05 -9.50 -10.59
N GLN A 117 3.19 -10.62 -9.86
CA GLN A 117 2.68 -11.93 -10.28
C GLN A 117 1.16 -11.91 -10.42
N GLU A 118 0.44 -11.39 -9.42
CA GLU A 118 -1.01 -11.26 -9.47
C GLU A 118 -1.49 -10.32 -10.57
N ARG A 119 -0.67 -9.33 -10.97
CA ARG A 119 -0.97 -8.51 -12.15
C ARG A 119 -0.90 -9.24 -13.46
N ALA A 120 0.00 -10.20 -13.58
CA ALA A 120 0.12 -11.02 -14.78
C ALA A 120 -1.04 -12.02 -14.90
N LEU A 121 -1.62 -12.44 -13.78
CA LEU A 121 -2.72 -13.41 -13.73
C LEU A 121 -4.10 -12.78 -13.97
N ARG A 122 -4.31 -11.51 -13.57
CA ARG A 122 -5.66 -10.88 -13.52
C ARG A 122 -5.76 -9.64 -14.40
N LEU A 123 -6.96 -9.40 -14.92
CA LEU A 123 -7.27 -8.18 -15.66
C LEU A 123 -7.28 -6.98 -14.70
N THR A 124 -6.57 -5.93 -15.10
CA THR A 124 -6.47 -4.68 -14.34
C THR A 124 -7.55 -3.70 -14.71
N ALA A 125 -8.06 -2.93 -13.74
CA ALA A 125 -9.01 -1.85 -13.99
C ALA A 125 -8.55 -0.88 -15.10
N SER A 126 -7.26 -0.53 -15.14
CA SER A 126 -6.70 0.37 -16.17
C SER A 126 -6.77 -0.20 -17.60
N ASN A 127 -6.84 -1.54 -17.74
CA ASN A 127 -6.97 -2.22 -19.04
C ASN A 127 -8.39 -2.75 -19.30
N PHE A 128 -9.32 -2.55 -18.36
CA PHE A 128 -10.70 -3.04 -18.49
C PHE A 128 -11.41 -2.41 -19.70
N GLY A 129 -11.25 -1.10 -19.92
CA GLY A 129 -11.83 -0.42 -21.08
C GLY A 129 -11.27 -0.94 -22.41
N VAL A 130 -9.98 -1.29 -22.46
CA VAL A 130 -9.35 -1.92 -23.63
C VAL A 130 -9.94 -3.32 -23.88
N ALA A 131 -10.20 -4.06 -22.81
CA ALA A 131 -10.79 -5.38 -22.91
C ALA A 131 -12.25 -5.32 -23.41
N LEU A 132 -13.03 -4.36 -22.90
CA LEU A 132 -14.42 -4.17 -23.28
C LEU A 132 -14.59 -3.71 -24.73
N ALA A 133 -13.71 -2.81 -25.22
CA ALA A 133 -13.81 -2.25 -26.56
C ALA A 133 -13.36 -3.21 -27.69
N ARG A 134 -12.68 -4.31 -27.36
CA ARG A 134 -12.11 -5.24 -28.34
C ARG A 134 -13.11 -6.32 -28.74
N GLN A 135 -13.34 -6.46 -30.04
CA GLN A 135 -14.20 -7.50 -30.59
C GLN A 135 -13.49 -8.85 -30.81
N GLN A 136 -12.16 -8.84 -31.05
CA GLN A 136 -11.37 -10.05 -31.30
C GLN A 136 -10.12 -10.11 -30.43
N TRP A 137 -9.78 -11.32 -29.99
CA TRP A 137 -8.67 -11.58 -29.07
C TRP A 137 -7.61 -12.49 -29.69
N PHE A 138 -6.36 -12.06 -29.55
CA PHE A 138 -5.17 -12.83 -29.90
C PHE A 138 -4.27 -12.97 -28.66
N ILE A 139 -3.40 -13.98 -28.64
CA ILE A 139 -2.48 -14.21 -27.51
C ILE A 139 -1.62 -12.97 -27.23
N LYS A 140 -1.11 -12.32 -28.28
CA LYS A 140 -0.34 -11.05 -28.15
C LYS A 140 -1.17 -9.94 -27.51
N SER A 141 -2.45 -9.88 -27.83
CA SER A 141 -3.40 -8.89 -27.29
C SER A 141 -3.65 -9.10 -25.80
N LEU A 142 -3.70 -10.35 -25.34
CA LEU A 142 -3.79 -10.73 -23.93
C LEU A 142 -2.50 -10.40 -23.19
N GLN A 143 -1.35 -10.82 -23.73
CA GLN A 143 -0.04 -10.49 -23.17
C GLN A 143 0.15 -8.97 -23.04
N ALA A 144 -0.34 -8.18 -23.99
CA ALA A 144 -0.23 -6.73 -23.92
C ALA A 144 -0.98 -6.09 -22.75
N ILE A 145 -2.07 -6.69 -22.27
CA ILE A 145 -2.89 -6.16 -21.17
C ILE A 145 -2.58 -6.81 -19.81
N THR A 146 -1.94 -7.98 -19.80
CA THR A 146 -1.53 -8.68 -18.56
C THR A 146 -0.05 -8.50 -18.22
N ALA A 147 0.84 -8.35 -19.21
CA ALA A 147 2.26 -8.20 -18.95
C ALA A 147 2.58 -6.88 -18.24
N SER A 148 3.45 -6.95 -17.23
CA SER A 148 4.08 -5.78 -16.66
C SER A 148 5.02 -5.17 -17.71
N ARG A 149 4.75 -3.92 -18.10
CA ARG A 149 5.69 -3.13 -18.90
C ARG A 149 6.46 -2.23 -17.96
N ASP A 150 7.79 -2.33 -18.01
CA ASP A 150 8.62 -1.36 -17.32
C ASP A 150 8.61 -0.02 -18.06
N ILE A 151 7.77 0.89 -17.59
CA ILE A 151 7.67 2.28 -18.08
C ILE A 151 8.36 3.26 -17.13
N SER A 152 9.06 2.75 -16.10
CA SER A 152 9.72 3.55 -15.06
C SER A 152 10.79 4.48 -15.61
N ARG A 153 11.30 4.23 -16.82
CA ARG A 153 12.34 5.05 -17.45
C ARG A 153 11.79 6.35 -18.05
N SER A 154 10.48 6.47 -18.24
CA SER A 154 9.90 7.66 -18.84
C SER A 154 9.83 8.82 -17.85
N ALA A 155 10.29 10.01 -18.25
CA ALA A 155 10.35 11.18 -17.39
C ALA A 155 8.98 11.57 -16.78
N PRO A 156 7.86 11.55 -17.53
CA PRO A 156 6.55 11.84 -16.95
C PRO A 156 6.11 10.82 -15.89
N ILE A 157 6.42 9.53 -16.07
CA ILE A 157 6.06 8.50 -15.09
C ILE A 157 6.91 8.65 -13.83
N ARG A 158 8.22 8.88 -13.96
CA ARG A 158 9.09 9.16 -12.80
C ARG A 158 8.63 10.39 -12.02
N TYR A 159 8.23 11.43 -12.74
CA TYR A 159 7.68 12.64 -12.13
C TYR A 159 6.37 12.33 -11.39
N GLY A 160 5.50 11.50 -11.96
CA GLY A 160 4.30 11.03 -11.29
C GLY A 160 4.60 10.28 -9.99
N ILE A 161 5.41 9.22 -10.08
CA ILE A 161 5.79 8.38 -8.93
C ILE A 161 6.42 9.20 -7.79
N SER A 162 7.32 10.14 -8.12
CA SER A 162 8.00 10.95 -7.10
C SER A 162 7.12 12.00 -6.43
N ASN A 163 6.08 12.49 -7.11
CA ASN A 163 5.20 13.54 -6.59
C ASN A 163 3.87 13.03 -6.06
N GLU A 164 3.51 11.77 -6.32
CA GLU A 164 2.29 11.16 -5.77
C GLU A 164 2.21 11.27 -4.23
N PRO A 165 3.28 11.03 -3.44
CA PRO A 165 3.23 11.20 -1.99
C PRO A 165 2.97 12.65 -1.57
N MET A 166 3.49 13.62 -2.33
CA MET A 166 3.26 15.04 -2.07
C MET A 166 1.80 15.41 -2.36
N ALA A 167 1.21 14.88 -3.42
CA ALA A 167 -0.19 15.08 -3.75
C ALA A 167 -1.12 14.46 -2.69
N ALA A 168 -0.81 13.25 -2.19
CA ALA A 168 -1.53 12.63 -1.08
C ALA A 168 -1.49 13.50 0.19
N LYS A 169 -0.31 14.03 0.55
CA LYS A 169 -0.17 14.92 1.70
C LYS A 169 -0.97 16.22 1.53
N ARG A 170 -0.96 16.81 0.33
CA ARG A 170 -1.77 18.00 0.02
C ARG A 170 -3.27 17.72 0.14
N TYR A 171 -3.72 16.54 -0.25
CA TYR A 171 -5.10 16.11 -0.08
C TYR A 171 -5.47 16.03 1.41
N GLU A 172 -4.62 15.45 2.26
CA GLU A 172 -4.81 15.42 3.72
C GLU A 172 -4.88 16.83 4.32
N GLU A 173 -3.94 17.71 3.97
CA GLU A 173 -3.90 19.10 4.45
C GLU A 173 -5.18 19.88 4.09
N VAL A 174 -5.70 19.71 2.87
CA VAL A 174 -6.92 20.37 2.41
C VAL A 174 -8.13 19.90 3.20
N LEU A 175 -8.27 18.58 3.41
CA LEU A 175 -9.39 18.02 4.17
C LEU A 175 -9.33 18.39 5.65
N HIS A 176 -8.13 18.38 6.24
CA HIS A 176 -7.93 18.83 7.60
C HIS A 176 -8.39 20.29 7.79
N ASN A 177 -8.04 21.18 6.85
CA ASN A 177 -8.50 22.57 6.87
C ASN A 177 -10.03 22.72 6.69
N MET A 178 -10.68 21.73 6.08
CA MET A 178 -12.14 21.66 5.96
C MET A 178 -12.80 21.00 7.18
N GLY A 179 -12.04 20.63 8.21
CA GLY A 179 -12.53 20.01 9.44
C GLY A 179 -12.61 18.47 9.40
N HIS A 180 -12.04 17.84 8.37
CA HIS A 180 -12.00 16.38 8.24
C HIS A 180 -10.60 15.84 8.55
N ASP A 181 -10.46 15.15 9.68
CA ASP A 181 -9.19 14.53 10.07
C ASP A 181 -9.08 13.12 9.47
N VAL A 182 -8.78 13.08 8.17
CA VAL A 182 -8.75 11.82 7.41
C VAL A 182 -7.43 11.07 7.58
N ILE A 183 -7.50 9.74 7.48
CA ILE A 183 -6.35 8.86 7.53
C ILE A 183 -6.12 8.26 6.14
N VAL A 184 -5.04 8.66 5.47
CA VAL A 184 -4.68 8.15 4.14
C VAL A 184 -3.63 7.06 4.27
N SER A 185 -3.91 5.92 3.65
CA SER A 185 -3.06 4.73 3.68
C SER A 185 -2.77 4.21 2.28
N HIS A 186 -1.64 3.51 2.14
CA HIS A 186 -1.33 2.79 0.90
C HIS A 186 -2.32 1.65 0.68
N CYS A 187 -2.81 1.53 -0.56
CA CYS A 187 -3.65 0.40 -0.94
C CYS A 187 -2.84 -0.67 -1.69
N GLY A 188 -3.10 -1.94 -1.34
CA GLY A 188 -2.61 -3.08 -2.11
C GLY A 188 -3.61 -3.51 -3.18
N LEU A 189 -3.53 -4.79 -3.56
CA LEU A 189 -4.42 -5.39 -4.53
C LEU A 189 -5.77 -5.75 -3.93
N LEU A 190 -6.83 -5.23 -4.55
CA LEU A 190 -8.21 -5.59 -4.23
C LEU A 190 -8.72 -6.55 -5.31
N VAL A 191 -9.01 -7.79 -4.90
CA VAL A 191 -9.56 -8.86 -5.76
C VAL A 191 -10.94 -9.25 -5.22
N ASN A 192 -11.98 -9.13 -6.01
CA ASN A 192 -13.30 -9.58 -5.56
C ASN A 192 -13.40 -11.11 -5.69
N PRO A 193 -13.72 -11.87 -4.62
CA PRO A 193 -13.87 -13.33 -4.70
C PRO A 193 -14.94 -13.84 -5.70
N SER A 194 -16.00 -13.08 -5.98
CA SER A 194 -16.98 -13.41 -7.04
C SER A 194 -16.45 -13.17 -8.45
N PHE A 195 -15.48 -12.26 -8.61
CA PHE A 195 -14.88 -11.91 -9.90
C PHE A 195 -13.35 -11.99 -9.82
N PRO A 196 -12.80 -13.18 -9.53
CA PRO A 196 -11.39 -13.30 -9.18
C PRO A 196 -10.44 -12.97 -10.34
N TRP A 197 -10.93 -12.98 -11.59
CA TRP A 197 -10.19 -12.53 -12.77
C TRP A 197 -10.05 -11.02 -12.88
N LEU A 198 -10.78 -10.24 -12.07
CA LEU A 198 -10.69 -8.79 -12.01
C LEU A 198 -9.93 -8.34 -10.77
N ARG A 199 -9.20 -7.23 -10.93
CA ARG A 199 -8.46 -6.62 -9.85
C ARG A 199 -8.32 -5.11 -10.02
N VAL A 200 -8.29 -4.41 -8.89
CA VAL A 200 -7.90 -3.00 -8.82
C VAL A 200 -6.77 -2.80 -7.81
N SER A 201 -5.93 -1.79 -8.02
CA SER A 201 -4.89 -1.34 -7.10
C SER A 201 -4.97 0.17 -7.05
N PRO A 202 -5.89 0.74 -6.26
CA PRO A 202 -5.97 2.18 -6.11
C PRO A 202 -4.67 2.76 -5.55
N ASP A 203 -4.45 4.05 -5.74
CA ASP A 203 -3.26 4.72 -5.20
C ASP A 203 -3.33 4.78 -3.68
N ARG A 204 -4.47 5.21 -3.13
CA ARG A 204 -4.67 5.39 -1.69
C ARG A 204 -6.05 4.96 -1.22
N LEU A 205 -6.10 4.52 0.04
CA LEU A 205 -7.34 4.28 0.79
C LEU A 205 -7.45 5.33 1.89
N VAL A 206 -8.57 6.03 1.94
CA VAL A 206 -8.86 7.14 2.86
C VAL A 206 -9.94 6.70 3.83
N TYR A 207 -9.70 6.86 5.13
CA TYR A 207 -10.72 6.70 6.15
C TYR A 207 -11.06 8.07 6.72
N ASP A 208 -12.35 8.42 6.75
CA ASP A 208 -12.82 9.64 7.38
C ASP A 208 -13.58 9.28 8.67
N PRO A 209 -13.03 9.59 9.87
CA PRO A 209 -13.71 9.35 11.14
C PRO A 209 -15.02 10.12 11.30
N THR A 210 -15.14 11.28 10.66
CA THR A 210 -16.35 12.13 10.77
C THR A 210 -17.54 11.51 10.05
N GLU A 211 -17.29 10.85 8.92
CA GLU A 211 -18.31 10.12 8.15
C GLU A 211 -18.38 8.64 8.51
N GLY A 212 -17.39 8.11 9.21
CA GLY A 212 -17.27 6.68 9.54
C GLY A 212 -17.10 5.79 8.30
N SER A 213 -16.62 6.34 7.18
CA SER A 213 -16.63 5.66 5.87
C SER A 213 -15.22 5.55 5.26
N TYR A 214 -15.05 4.53 4.40
CA TYR A 214 -13.85 4.38 3.57
C TYR A 214 -14.09 4.94 2.18
N LYS A 215 -13.11 5.67 1.67
CA LYS A 215 -13.06 6.22 0.31
C LYS A 215 -11.78 5.77 -0.37
N VAL A 216 -11.83 5.69 -1.69
CA VAL A 216 -10.68 5.39 -2.53
C VAL A 216 -10.20 6.68 -3.19
N LEU A 217 -8.89 6.90 -3.20
CA LEU A 217 -8.28 8.09 -3.80
C LEU A 217 -7.33 7.67 -4.93
N GLU A 218 -7.60 8.21 -6.12
CA GLU A 218 -6.77 8.10 -7.32
C GLU A 218 -6.03 9.43 -7.54
N ILE A 219 -4.71 9.38 -7.77
CA ILE A 219 -3.82 10.54 -7.81
C ILE A 219 -3.21 10.66 -9.20
N GLY A 220 -3.61 11.70 -9.93
CA GLY A 220 -3.02 12.08 -11.21
C GLY A 220 -2.07 13.27 -11.08
N VAL A 221 -0.76 13.06 -11.28
CA VAL A 221 0.22 14.16 -11.32
C VAL A 221 0.46 14.60 -12.77
N LEU A 222 0.15 15.84 -13.08
CA LEU A 222 0.35 16.42 -14.42
C LEU A 222 1.74 17.05 -14.56
N VAL A 223 2.44 16.72 -15.63
CA VAL A 223 3.66 17.43 -16.03
C VAL A 223 3.27 18.72 -16.76
N TRP A 224 3.62 19.87 -16.19
CA TRP A 224 3.37 21.17 -16.80
C TRP A 224 4.20 21.32 -18.09
N GLY A 225 3.53 21.36 -19.24
CA GLY A 225 4.16 21.45 -20.58
C GLY A 225 3.59 20.51 -21.65
N ALA A 226 2.98 19.38 -21.27
CA ALA A 226 2.48 18.40 -22.24
C ALA A 226 1.13 18.77 -22.90
N ARG A 227 0.36 19.71 -22.31
CA ARG A 227 -0.99 20.09 -22.80
C ARG A 227 -1.00 21.18 -23.87
N LYS A 228 0.09 21.94 -24.08
CA LYS A 228 0.11 23.01 -25.11
C LYS A 228 -0.01 22.49 -26.55
N LYS A 229 0.34 21.22 -26.82
CA LYS A 229 0.28 20.64 -28.18
C LYS A 229 -1.13 20.29 -28.69
N ARG A 230 -2.19 20.35 -27.88
CA ARG A 230 -3.57 20.07 -28.36
C ARG A 230 -4.38 21.32 -28.71
N HIS A 231 -3.94 22.53 -28.36
CA HIS A 231 -4.64 23.77 -28.68
C HIS A 231 -4.02 24.58 -29.82
N GLN A 232 -3.00 24.05 -30.51
CA GLN A 232 -2.37 24.72 -31.65
C GLN A 232 -2.71 24.09 -33.01
N LYS A 233 -3.78 23.29 -33.08
CA LYS A 233 -4.30 22.70 -34.34
C LYS A 233 -5.74 23.13 -34.69
N LEU A 234 -6.22 24.20 -34.05
CA LEU A 234 -7.51 24.83 -34.34
C LEU A 234 -7.33 26.35 -34.42
N ILE A 235 -6.51 26.81 -35.36
CA ILE A 235 -6.63 28.10 -36.05
C ILE A 235 -6.22 27.84 -37.50
#